data_AF-A0A392UJC1-F1
#
_entry.id   AF-A0A392UJC1-F1
#
_cell.length_a   1.000
_cell.length_b   1.000
_cell.length_c   1.000
_cell.angle_alpha   90.00
_cell.angle_beta   90.00
_cell.angle_gamma   90.00
#
_symmetry.space_group_name_H-M   'P 1'
#
loop_
_entity.id
_entity.type
_entity.pdbx_description
1 polymer ?
#
loop_
_entity_poly.entity_id
_entity_poly.type
_entity_poly.pdbx_seq_one_letter_code
_entity_poly.pdbx_strand_id
1 'polypeptide(L)' 'VQQNWEVHRPDPEHRICSKFTDDGFGMYEFAFKDLKMRLPFSELVVGVFGWLDLAPSQLHPNSLAFIRAFELL' A
#
# COMPACT_ATOMS: atom_id res chain seq x y z
N VAL A 1 10.33 8.70 -16.14
CA VAL A 1 9.85 7.39 -15.62
C VAL A 1 8.39 7.29 -16.00
N GLN A 2 8.02 6.31 -16.81
CA GLN A 2 6.64 6.13 -17.27
C GLN A 2 5.80 5.64 -16.08
N GLN A 3 4.72 6.35 -15.75
CA GLN A 3 3.81 5.95 -14.69
C GLN A 3 3.13 4.64 -15.11
N ASN A 4 3.40 3.56 -14.39
CA ASN A 4 2.82 2.23 -14.60
C ASN A 4 1.69 1.92 -13.61
N TRP A 5 1.08 2.95 -13.02
CA TRP A 5 0.02 2.82 -12.03
C TRP A 5 -1.08 3.86 -12.28
N GLU A 6 -2.32 3.48 -12.01
CA GLU A 6 -3.51 4.31 -12.12
C GLU A 6 -4.30 4.27 -10.81
N VAL A 7 -4.90 5.40 -10.40
CA VAL A 7 -5.73 5.46 -9.18
C VAL A 7 -7.15 5.13 -9.56
N HIS A 8 -7.68 4.03 -9.02
CA HIS A 8 -9.07 3.67 -9.16
C HIS A 8 -9.82 3.93 -7.86
N ARG A 9 -11.02 4.52 -7.97
CA ARG A 9 -11.94 4.54 -6.84
C ARG A 9 -12.52 3.13 -6.68
N PRO A 10 -12.44 2.51 -5.48
CA PRO A 10 -13.06 1.21 -5.26
C PRO A 10 -14.58 1.31 -5.44
N ASP A 11 -15.18 0.23 -5.93
CA ASP A 11 -16.64 0.07 -6.00
C ASP A 11 -17.25 0.21 -4.58
N PRO A 12 -18.47 0.78 -4.43
CA PRO A 12 -19.16 0.85 -3.14
C PRO A 12 -19.28 -0.50 -2.38
N GLU A 13 -19.29 -1.62 -3.09
CA GLU A 13 -19.34 -2.96 -2.52
C GLU A 13 -17.96 -3.44 -2.04
N HIS A 14 -16.88 -2.88 -2.61
CA HIS A 14 -15.52 -3.25 -2.26
C HIS A 14 -15.17 -2.76 -0.85
N ARG A 15 -14.79 -3.67 0.04
CA ARG A 15 -14.28 -3.32 1.36
C ARG A 15 -12.76 -3.23 1.32
N ILE A 16 -12.20 -2.33 2.10
CA ILE A 16 -10.75 -2.09 2.26
C ILE A 16 -9.97 -3.40 2.55
N CYS A 17 -10.61 -4.35 3.24
CA CYS A 17 -10.02 -5.64 3.60
C CYS A 17 -10.33 -6.79 2.61
N SER A 18 -11.00 -6.51 1.49
CA SER A 18 -11.30 -7.52 0.47
C SER A 18 -10.05 -7.87 -0.33
N LYS A 19 -10.01 -9.07 -0.90
CA LYS A 19 -8.99 -9.41 -1.89
C LYS A 19 -9.25 -8.62 -3.17
N PHE A 20 -8.20 -7.99 -3.69
CA PHE A 20 -8.21 -7.35 -5.00
C PHE A 20 -7.80 -8.39 -6.04
N THR A 21 -8.61 -8.58 -7.10
CA THR A 21 -8.43 -9.66 -8.09
C THR A 21 -7.67 -9.24 -9.35
N ASP A 22 -7.49 -7.93 -9.57
CA ASP A 22 -7.09 -7.37 -10.86
C ASP A 22 -5.72 -6.67 -10.79
N ASP A 23 -4.69 -7.38 -10.30
CA ASP A 23 -3.29 -6.90 -10.15
C ASP A 23 -3.10 -5.59 -9.36
N GLY A 24 -4.17 -5.09 -8.74
CA GLY A 24 -4.19 -3.90 -7.93
C GLY A 24 -4.26 -4.22 -6.44
N PHE A 25 -4.14 -3.17 -5.62
CA PHE A 25 -4.35 -3.26 -4.19
C PHE A 25 -4.97 -1.95 -3.68
N GLY A 26 -5.75 -2.05 -2.61
CA GLY A 26 -6.24 -0.88 -1.88
C GLY A 26 -5.11 -0.27 -1.06
N MET A 27 -5.12 1.06 -0.95
CA MET A 27 -4.21 1.76 -0.05
C MET A 27 -4.84 3.06 0.47
N TYR A 28 -4.44 3.46 1.68
CA TYR A 28 -4.86 4.74 2.26
C TYR A 28 -4.19 5.91 1.54
N GLU A 29 -4.97 6.94 1.20
CA GLU A 29 -4.46 8.14 0.55
C GLU A 29 -3.35 8.83 1.39
N PHE A 30 -3.50 8.80 2.72
CA PHE A 30 -2.51 9.28 3.70
C PHE A 30 -1.11 8.67 3.52
N ALA A 31 -1.01 7.41 3.08
CA ALA A 31 0.29 6.77 2.88
C ALA A 31 1.13 7.46 1.79
N PHE A 32 0.46 7.97 0.75
CA PHE A 32 1.12 8.71 -0.32
C PHE A 32 1.26 10.20 0.02
N LYS A 33 0.19 10.81 0.56
CA LYS A 33 0.16 12.25 0.86
C LYS A 33 1.07 12.62 2.01
N ASP A 34 1.06 11.85 3.09
CA ASP A 34 1.68 12.23 4.36
C ASP A 34 2.91 11.39 4.67
N LEU A 35 2.84 10.06 4.52
CA LEU A 35 4.00 9.18 4.73
C LEU A 35 5.02 9.21 3.59
N LYS A 36 4.65 9.79 2.43
CA LYS A 36 5.49 9.89 1.24
C LYS A 36 5.98 8.53 0.72
N MET A 37 5.22 7.46 0.96
CA MET A 37 5.44 6.19 0.27
C MET A 37 5.27 6.42 -1.23
N ARG A 38 6.11 5.80 -2.06
CA ARG A 38 6.09 5.96 -3.52
C ARG A 38 6.12 4.61 -4.19
N LEU A 39 5.49 4.53 -5.35
CA LEU A 39 5.59 3.37 -6.24
C LEU A 39 6.74 3.53 -7.24
N PRO A 40 7.40 2.43 -7.65
CA PRO A 40 7.25 1.09 -7.07
C PRO A 40 7.73 1.07 -5.60
N PHE A 41 7.11 0.20 -4.79
CA PHE A 41 7.53 0.03 -3.39
C PHE A 41 8.96 -0.52 -3.32
N SER A 42 9.67 -0.26 -2.22
CA SER A 42 10.98 -0.85 -1.99
C SER A 42 10.88 -2.36 -1.73
N GLU A 43 11.98 -3.08 -1.92
CA GLU A 43 12.09 -4.51 -1.58
C GLU A 43 11.73 -4.78 -0.11
N LEU A 44 12.04 -3.86 0.81
CA LEU A 44 11.64 -3.97 2.21
C LEU A 44 10.12 -3.97 2.36
N VAL A 45 9.45 -3.00 1.75
CA VAL A 45 7.98 -2.86 1.83
C VAL A 45 7.30 -4.06 1.17
N VAL A 46 7.76 -4.47 0.00
CA VAL A 46 7.27 -5.66 -0.71
C VAL A 46 7.46 -6.92 0.15
N GLY A 47 8.64 -7.09 0.74
CA GLY A 47 8.95 -8.21 1.63
C GLY A 47 8.06 -8.26 2.87
N VAL A 48 7.80 -7.11 3.51
CA VAL A 48 6.92 -7.04 4.68
C VAL A 48 5.48 -7.42 4.34
N PHE A 49 4.91 -6.87 3.27
CA PHE A 49 3.55 -7.21 2.85
C PHE A 49 3.42 -8.67 2.41
N GLY A 50 4.42 -9.18 1.67
CA GLY A 50 4.47 -10.58 1.26
C GLY A 50 4.60 -11.54 2.44
N TRP A 51 5.40 -11.21 3.45
CA TRP A 51 5.58 -12.02 4.66
C TRP A 51 4.30 -12.08 5.52
N LEU A 52 3.59 -10.96 5.65
CA LEU A 52 2.36 -10.90 6.43
C LEU A 52 1.15 -11.47 5.69
N ASP A 53 1.26 -11.71 4.38
CA ASP A 53 0.13 -12.04 3.49
C ASP A 53 -1.03 -11.03 3.63
N LEU A 54 -0.67 -9.75 3.68
CA LEU A 54 -1.62 -8.63 3.84
C LEU A 54 -1.49 -7.63 2.70
N ALA A 55 -2.63 -7.11 2.25
CA ALA A 55 -2.67 -5.93 1.40
C ALA A 55 -2.26 -4.68 2.19
N PRO A 56 -1.68 -3.64 1.55
CA PRO A 56 -1.31 -2.41 2.22
C PRO A 56 -2.45 -1.74 3.00
N SER A 57 -3.68 -1.83 2.49
CA SER A 57 -4.90 -1.34 3.14
C SER A 57 -5.32 -2.09 4.40
N GLN A 58 -4.85 -3.32 4.62
CA GLN A 58 -5.18 -4.12 5.80
C GLN A 58 -4.29 -3.77 7.00
N LEU A 59 -3.18 -3.09 6.75
CA LEU A 59 -2.26 -2.68 7.80
C LEU A 59 -2.69 -1.35 8.44
N HIS A 60 -2.65 -1.29 9.77
CA HIS A 60 -3.01 -0.07 10.50
C HIS A 60 -2.08 1.11 10.09
N PRO A 61 -2.60 2.36 9.96
CA PRO A 61 -1.78 3.51 9.55
C PRO A 61 -0.51 3.73 10.39
N ASN A 62 -0.55 3.48 11.70
CA ASN A 62 0.65 3.55 12.55
C ASN A 62 1.71 2.51 12.14
N SER A 63 1.30 1.30 11.78
CA SER A 63 2.20 0.25 11.31
C SER A 63 2.81 0.61 9.94
N LEU A 64 2.04 1.25 9.05
CA LEU A 64 2.58 1.83 7.81
C LEU A 64 3.64 2.91 8.09
N ALA A 65 3.42 3.76 9.10
CA ALA A 65 4.39 4.76 9.52
C ALA A 65 5.69 4.11 10.06
N PHE A 66 5.59 2.98 10.79
CA PHE A 66 6.77 2.23 11.20
C PHE A 66 7.56 1.67 10.03
N ILE A 67 6.90 1.02 9.06
CA ILE A 67 7.55 0.54 7.84
C ILE A 67 8.28 1.69 7.15
N ARG A 68 7.63 2.85 7.03
CA ARG A 68 8.22 4.03 6.43
C ARG A 68 9.45 4.55 7.20
N ALA A 69 9.42 4.51 8.52
CA ALA A 69 10.57 4.91 9.34
C ALA A 69 11.78 4.00 9.07
N PHE A 70 11.57 2.67 8.97
CA PHE A 70 12.65 1.73 8.66
C PHE A 70 13.21 1.89 7.24
N GLU A 71 12.41 2.26 6.25
CA GLU A 71 12.92 2.56 4.90
C GLU A 71 13.87 3.77 4.85
N LEU A 72 13.77 4.68 5.82
CA LEU A 72 14.53 5.93 5.86
C LEU A 72 15.79 5.86 6.73
N LEU A 73 15.94 4.79 7.51
CA LEU A 73 17.15 4.49 8.28
C LEU A 73 18.24 3.93 7.36
#